data_AF-A0A7V2WH38-F1
#
_entry.id   AF-A0A7V2WH38-F1
#
_cell.length_a   1.000
_cell.length_b   1.000
_cell.length_c   1.000
_cell.angle_alpha   90.00
_cell.angle_beta   90.00
_cell.angle_gamma   90.00
#
_symmetry.space_group_name_H-M   'P 1'
#
loop_
_entity.id
_entity.type
_entity.pdbx_description
1 polymer ?
#
loop_
_entity_poly.entity_id
_entity_poly.type
_entity_poly.pdbx_seq_one_letter_code
_entity_poly.pdbx_strand_id
1 'polypeptide(L)'
;DITKIEIESQDETEDVTEFALEKYLEEFIVSNFTRIFGTELNLYTDPVEDVVGQQFNTDIGIIDLLAQEPDDGDYVVIELKKGQASDKVVGQTLRYMGWVKENLVTENQNVKGIIICHEQDERLSYAMKMVPDIALKFYEVSFSLKDAP
;
A
#
# COMPACT_ATOMS: atom_id res chain seq x y z
N ASP A 1 -33.42 -37.28 2.96
CA ASP A 1 -32.41 -36.47 2.27
C ASP A 1 -31.92 -35.36 3.16
N ILE A 2 -30.68 -35.55 3.63
CA ILE A 2 -29.96 -34.65 4.52
C ILE A 2 -29.20 -33.66 3.62
N THR A 3 -28.89 -32.49 4.18
CA THR A 3 -27.94 -31.48 3.67
C THR A 3 -28.43 -30.56 2.55
N LYS A 4 -29.24 -29.58 2.96
CA LYS A 4 -29.07 -28.21 2.46
C LYS A 4 -27.87 -27.63 3.21
N ILE A 5 -26.72 -27.58 2.54
CA ILE A 5 -25.52 -26.93 3.06
C ILE A 5 -25.69 -25.45 2.73
N GLU A 6 -26.02 -24.64 3.74
CA GLU A 6 -25.84 -23.19 3.71
C GLU A 6 -24.42 -22.92 4.22
N ILE A 7 -23.46 -22.81 3.30
CA ILE A 7 -22.11 -22.28 3.55
C ILE A 7 -21.89 -21.24 2.46
N GLU A 8 -22.37 -20.01 2.68
CA GLU A 8 -22.16 -18.93 1.69
C GLU A 8 -22.20 -17.52 2.29
N SER A 9 -22.04 -17.30 3.61
CA SER A 9 -22.32 -15.97 4.19
C SER A 9 -21.32 -15.36 5.16
N GLN A 10 -20.24 -16.03 5.56
CA GLN A 10 -19.23 -15.43 6.47
C GLN A 10 -18.05 -14.83 5.70
N ASP A 11 -17.43 -15.59 4.79
CA ASP A 11 -16.29 -15.14 3.99
C ASP A 11 -16.60 -13.89 3.15
N GLU A 12 -17.77 -13.84 2.49
CA GLU A 12 -18.13 -12.68 1.66
C GLU A 12 -18.29 -11.39 2.49
N THR A 13 -18.81 -11.50 3.72
CA THR A 13 -19.02 -10.33 4.57
C THR A 13 -17.73 -9.80 5.19
N GLU A 14 -16.80 -10.70 5.51
CA GLU A 14 -15.46 -10.30 5.94
C GLU A 14 -14.75 -9.61 4.79
N ASP A 15 -14.65 -10.23 3.61
CA ASP A 15 -13.90 -9.68 2.46
C ASP A 15 -14.42 -8.30 2.01
N VAL A 16 -15.74 -8.07 2.03
CA VAL A 16 -16.35 -6.75 1.76
C VAL A 16 -15.97 -5.69 2.80
N THR A 17 -16.00 -6.04 4.09
CA THR A 17 -15.65 -5.12 5.19
C THR A 17 -14.17 -4.75 5.13
N GLU A 18 -13.36 -5.75 4.84
CA GLU A 18 -11.93 -5.68 4.76
C GLU A 18 -11.54 -4.80 3.54
N PHE A 19 -12.12 -5.03 2.35
CA PHE A 19 -11.96 -4.15 1.18
C PHE A 19 -12.35 -2.69 1.47
N ALA A 20 -13.44 -2.47 2.20
CA ALA A 20 -13.84 -1.12 2.57
C ALA A 20 -12.80 -0.42 3.46
N LEU A 21 -12.20 -1.15 4.41
CA LEU A 21 -11.14 -0.62 5.27
C LEU A 21 -9.89 -0.23 4.48
N GLU A 22 -9.51 -1.05 3.50
CA GLU A 22 -8.37 -0.78 2.60
C GLU A 22 -8.57 0.53 1.84
N LYS A 23 -9.78 0.71 1.26
CA LYS A 23 -10.14 1.95 0.58
C LYS A 23 -10.11 3.16 1.51
N TYR A 24 -10.66 3.05 2.72
CA TYR A 24 -10.63 4.15 3.70
C TYR A 24 -9.21 4.48 4.16
N LEU A 25 -8.34 3.47 4.29
CA LEU A 25 -6.93 3.66 4.64
C LEU A 25 -6.21 4.44 3.53
N GLU A 26 -6.41 4.06 2.27
CA GLU A 26 -5.85 4.77 1.11
C GLU A 26 -6.31 6.24 1.08
N GLU A 27 -7.63 6.47 1.12
CA GLU A 27 -8.21 7.83 1.12
C GLU A 27 -7.70 8.67 2.29
N PHE A 28 -7.57 8.07 3.48
CA PHE A 28 -7.01 8.72 4.66
C PHE A 28 -5.55 9.10 4.46
N ILE A 29 -4.73 8.20 3.92
CA ILE A 29 -3.31 8.45 3.65
C ILE A 29 -3.17 9.59 2.65
N VAL A 30 -3.90 9.54 1.53
CA VAL A 30 -3.84 10.57 0.49
C VAL A 30 -4.28 11.93 1.03
N SER A 31 -5.39 11.98 1.77
CA SER A 31 -5.91 13.23 2.36
C SER A 31 -4.99 13.83 3.43
N ASN A 32 -4.07 13.02 4.00
CA ASN A 32 -3.15 13.43 5.04
C ASN A 32 -1.68 13.22 4.63
N PHE A 33 -1.37 13.14 3.34
CA PHE A 33 -0.08 12.64 2.86
C PHE A 33 1.11 13.40 3.44
N THR A 34 1.08 14.74 3.37
CA THR A 34 2.10 15.62 3.98
C THR A 34 2.20 15.47 5.50
N ARG A 35 1.10 15.14 6.18
CA ARG A 35 1.13 14.92 7.64
C ARG A 35 1.77 13.58 8.00
N ILE A 36 1.61 12.57 7.16
CA ILE A 36 2.10 11.20 7.38
C ILE A 36 3.57 11.08 6.98
N PHE A 37 3.93 11.61 5.82
CA PHE A 37 5.28 11.48 5.24
C PHE A 37 6.11 12.77 5.34
N GLY A 38 5.56 13.84 5.92
CA GLY A 38 6.30 15.09 6.11
C GLY A 38 6.74 15.70 4.78
N THR A 39 8.02 16.06 4.72
CA THR A 39 8.69 16.52 3.50
C THR A 39 9.53 15.42 2.84
N GLU A 40 9.44 14.18 3.34
CA GLU A 40 10.23 13.06 2.81
C GLU A 40 9.67 12.55 1.48
N LEU A 41 8.35 12.63 1.29
CA LEU A 41 7.68 12.14 0.09
C LEU A 41 6.63 13.12 -0.41
N ASN A 42 6.53 13.22 -1.74
CA ASN A 42 5.41 13.81 -2.45
C ASN A 42 4.67 12.71 -3.23
N LEU A 43 3.34 12.80 -3.30
CA LEU A 43 2.59 11.94 -4.21
C LEU A 43 3.03 12.26 -5.64
N TYR A 44 3.27 11.22 -6.45
CA TYR A 44 3.71 11.39 -7.82
C TYR A 44 2.66 12.17 -8.62
N THR A 45 3.10 12.99 -9.56
CA THR A 45 2.24 13.65 -10.53
C THR A 45 2.90 13.54 -11.89
N ASP A 46 2.22 12.89 -12.84
CA ASP A 46 2.68 12.87 -14.22
C ASP A 46 2.52 14.30 -14.80
N PRO A 47 3.62 14.95 -15.22
CA PRO A 47 3.58 16.32 -15.70
C PRO A 47 2.88 16.49 -17.06
N VAL A 48 2.59 15.39 -17.76
CA VAL A 48 1.99 15.38 -19.10
C VAL A 48 0.53 14.93 -19.04
N GLU A 49 0.23 13.87 -18.30
CA GLU A 49 -1.09 13.22 -18.33
C GLU A 49 -2.03 13.66 -17.18
N ASP A 50 -1.59 14.54 -16.28
CA ASP A 50 -2.34 14.95 -15.08
C ASP A 50 -2.74 13.74 -14.20
N VAL A 51 -1.97 12.64 -14.30
CA VAL A 51 -2.14 11.43 -13.50
C VAL A 51 -1.49 11.68 -12.14
N VAL A 52 -2.26 11.49 -11.08
CA VAL A 52 -1.76 11.50 -9.71
C VAL A 52 -1.37 10.09 -9.27
N GLY A 53 -0.39 9.99 -8.38
CA GLY A 53 0.15 8.73 -7.90
C GLY A 53 -0.81 7.87 -7.08
N GLN A 54 -2.08 8.25 -6.91
CA GLN A 54 -3.08 7.42 -6.24
C GLN A 54 -3.69 6.43 -7.24
N GLN A 55 -3.72 5.13 -6.89
CA GLN A 55 -4.22 4.06 -7.76
C GLN A 55 -3.59 4.11 -9.15
N PHE A 56 -2.27 4.19 -9.17
CA PHE A 56 -1.50 4.39 -10.38
C PHE A 56 -1.58 3.14 -11.26
N ASN A 57 -2.30 3.26 -12.38
CA ASN A 57 -2.54 2.16 -13.32
C ASN A 57 -1.28 1.83 -14.12
N THR A 58 -0.99 0.54 -14.22
CA THR A 58 0.09 0.00 -15.06
C THR A 58 -0.44 -1.19 -15.88
N ASP A 59 0.34 -1.62 -16.88
CA ASP A 59 0.01 -2.80 -17.68
C ASP A 59 0.01 -4.12 -16.89
N ILE A 60 0.53 -4.10 -15.66
CA ILE A 60 0.71 -5.29 -14.82
C ILE A 60 -0.05 -5.23 -13.49
N GLY A 61 -0.94 -4.25 -13.33
CA GLY A 61 -1.75 -4.04 -12.13
C GLY A 61 -1.79 -2.59 -11.68
N ILE A 62 -2.39 -2.37 -10.53
CA ILE A 62 -2.55 -1.04 -9.92
C ILE A 62 -1.58 -0.94 -8.75
N ILE A 63 -0.79 0.14 -8.73
CA ILE A 63 0.02 0.52 -7.58
C ILE A 63 -0.88 1.36 -6.66
N ASP A 64 -0.99 0.99 -5.37
CA ASP A 64 -1.89 1.71 -4.46
C ASP A 64 -1.50 3.19 -4.35
N LEU A 65 -0.23 3.48 -4.04
CA LEU A 65 0.32 4.82 -4.14
C LEU A 65 1.72 4.81 -4.77
N LEU A 66 1.95 5.71 -5.72
CA LEU A 66 3.26 6.05 -6.28
C LEU A 66 3.65 7.43 -5.77
N ALA A 67 4.85 7.54 -5.22
CA ALA A 67 5.40 8.76 -4.67
C ALA A 67 6.83 9.00 -5.16
N GLN A 68 7.37 10.18 -4.84
CA GLN A 68 8.76 10.53 -5.08
C GLN A 68 9.39 11.24 -3.88
N GLU A 69 10.66 10.97 -3.65
CA GLU A 69 11.50 11.76 -2.75
C GLU A 69 11.83 13.11 -3.40
N PRO A 70 11.58 14.25 -2.74
CA PRO A 70 11.77 15.57 -3.36
C PRO A 70 13.23 15.91 -3.69
N ASP A 71 14.19 15.31 -2.96
CA ASP A 71 15.59 15.71 -3.02
C ASP A 71 16.35 15.08 -4.20
N ASP A 72 16.12 13.80 -4.46
CA ASP A 72 16.80 13.03 -5.53
C ASP A 72 15.85 12.54 -6.63
N GLY A 73 14.53 12.71 -6.44
CA GLY A 73 13.52 12.23 -7.36
C GLY A 73 13.33 10.72 -7.35
N ASP A 74 13.88 10.00 -6.36
CA ASP A 74 13.71 8.56 -6.22
C ASP A 74 12.23 8.20 -6.16
N TYR A 75 11.83 7.19 -6.93
CA TYR A 75 10.45 6.71 -6.91
C TYR A 75 10.21 5.82 -5.69
N VAL A 76 9.02 5.92 -5.12
CA VAL A 76 8.60 5.12 -3.98
C VAL A 76 7.26 4.47 -4.28
N VAL A 77 7.27 3.15 -4.42
CA VAL A 77 6.07 2.32 -4.56
C VAL A 77 5.55 2.00 -3.16
N ILE A 78 4.32 2.38 -2.86
CA ILE A 78 3.69 2.15 -1.56
C ILE A 78 2.52 1.18 -1.75
N GLU A 79 2.59 0.05 -1.06
CA GLU A 79 1.56 -0.98 -1.09
C GLU A 79 0.85 -1.06 0.27
N LEU A 80 -0.48 -1.04 0.25
CA LEU A 80 -1.33 -1.05 1.43
C LEU A 80 -1.89 -2.45 1.67
N LYS A 81 -1.98 -2.84 2.95
CA LYS A 81 -2.71 -4.02 3.39
C LYS A 81 -3.54 -3.70 4.62
N LYS A 82 -4.84 -3.94 4.53
CA LYS A 82 -5.80 -3.80 5.65
C LYS A 82 -5.45 -4.68 6.86
N GLY A 83 -4.95 -5.89 6.65
CA GLY A 83 -4.79 -6.89 7.70
C GLY A 83 -3.35 -7.27 8.00
N GLN A 84 -3.18 -8.46 8.58
CA GLN A 84 -1.88 -9.11 8.69
C GLN A 84 -1.35 -9.39 7.28
N ALA A 85 -0.19 -8.80 6.95
CA ALA A 85 0.47 -9.04 5.69
C ALA A 85 1.40 -10.26 5.78
N SER A 86 1.46 -11.03 4.69
CA SER A 86 2.37 -12.16 4.50
C SER A 86 3.35 -11.87 3.35
N ASP A 87 4.33 -12.73 3.13
CA ASP A 87 5.39 -12.57 2.12
C ASP A 87 4.92 -12.24 0.70
N LYS A 88 3.70 -12.62 0.32
CA LYS A 88 3.09 -12.28 -0.98
C LYS A 88 3.15 -10.77 -1.30
N VAL A 89 2.98 -9.89 -0.30
CA VAL A 89 3.02 -8.43 -0.54
C VAL A 89 4.40 -7.97 -1.00
N VAL A 90 5.47 -8.66 -0.58
CA VAL A 90 6.84 -8.36 -1.05
C VAL A 90 6.96 -8.63 -2.53
N GLY A 91 6.45 -9.77 -3.01
CA GLY A 91 6.44 -10.09 -4.44
C GLY A 91 5.61 -9.10 -5.27
N GLN A 92 4.49 -8.63 -4.73
CA GLN A 92 3.66 -7.59 -5.35
C GLN A 92 4.41 -6.26 -5.44
N THR A 93 5.02 -5.82 -4.34
CA THR A 93 5.81 -4.57 -4.28
C THR A 93 6.99 -4.61 -5.25
N LEU A 94 7.77 -5.70 -5.23
CA LEU A 94 8.91 -5.88 -6.14
C LEU A 94 8.50 -5.88 -7.61
N ARG A 95 7.36 -6.49 -7.95
CA ARG A 95 6.83 -6.48 -9.32
C ARG A 95 6.60 -5.05 -9.79
N TYR A 96 5.95 -4.22 -8.97
CA TYR A 96 5.70 -2.82 -9.31
C TYR A 96 6.96 -1.97 -9.32
N MET A 97 7.87 -2.18 -8.36
CA MET A 97 9.18 -1.51 -8.37
C MET A 97 9.96 -1.79 -9.67
N GLY A 98 9.94 -3.03 -10.15
CA GLY A 98 10.55 -3.41 -11.43
C GLY A 98 9.92 -2.67 -12.61
N TRP A 99 8.59 -2.60 -12.66
CA TRP A 99 7.89 -1.87 -13.71
C TRP A 99 8.21 -0.37 -13.69
N VAL A 100 8.19 0.27 -12.51
CA VAL A 100 8.55 1.68 -12.35
C VAL A 100 10.00 1.92 -12.80
N LYS A 101 10.92 1.01 -12.45
CA LYS A 101 12.32 1.10 -12.85
C LYS A 101 12.49 1.06 -14.37
N GLU A 102 11.71 0.24 -15.06
CA GLU A 102 11.80 0.10 -16.53
C GLU A 102 11.09 1.22 -17.29
N ASN A 103 9.99 1.76 -16.75
CA ASN A 103 9.09 2.63 -17.50
C ASN A 103 9.18 4.12 -17.12
N LEU A 104 9.50 4.44 -15.87
CA LEU A 104 9.45 5.82 -15.36
C LEU A 104 10.82 6.41 -15.00
N VAL A 105 11.81 5.56 -14.72
CA VAL A 105 13.17 6.03 -14.40
C VAL A 105 13.91 6.40 -15.68
N THR A 106 14.19 7.69 -15.85
CA THR A 106 14.94 8.22 -17.00
C THR A 106 16.33 8.73 -16.63
N GLU A 107 16.59 8.92 -15.33
CA GLU A 107 17.86 9.43 -14.81
C GLU A 107 18.47 8.46 -13.78
N ASN A 108 19.38 8.94 -12.94
CA ASN A 108 20.02 8.15 -11.89
C ASN A 108 19.13 7.94 -10.64
N GLN A 109 17.80 7.97 -10.82
CA GLN A 109 16.83 7.73 -9.76
C GLN A 109 16.80 6.25 -9.39
N ASN A 110 16.58 5.98 -8.11
CA ASN A 110 16.31 4.65 -7.58
C ASN A 110 14.79 4.41 -7.50
N VAL A 111 14.44 3.16 -7.20
CA VAL A 111 13.06 2.78 -6.89
C VAL A 111 13.08 2.07 -5.55
N LYS A 112 12.34 2.59 -4.59
CA LYS A 112 12.19 2.08 -3.24
C LYS A 112 10.76 1.57 -3.04
N GLY A 113 10.56 0.71 -2.04
CA GLY A 113 9.26 0.20 -1.66
C GLY A 113 8.88 0.62 -0.23
N ILE A 114 7.59 0.81 0.02
CA ILE A 114 7.03 0.88 1.37
C ILE A 114 5.82 -0.06 1.41
N ILE A 115 5.82 -0.99 2.36
CA ILE A 115 4.65 -1.79 2.69
C ILE A 115 4.03 -1.18 3.95
N ILE A 116 2.72 -0.90 3.92
CA ILE A 116 1.97 -0.40 5.07
C ILE A 116 0.90 -1.43 5.43
N CYS A 117 0.98 -2.01 6.63
CA CYS A 117 0.01 -3.00 7.10
C CYS A 117 -0.31 -2.84 8.60
N HIS A 118 -1.26 -3.62 9.14
CA HIS A 118 -1.58 -3.56 10.57
C HIS A 118 -0.53 -4.33 11.39
N GLU A 119 -0.16 -5.51 10.92
CA GLU A 119 0.85 -6.37 11.53
C GLU A 119 1.48 -7.29 10.46
N GLN A 120 2.55 -7.99 10.82
CA GLN A 120 3.25 -8.93 9.94
C GLN A 120 3.15 -10.36 10.48
N ASP A 121 3.18 -11.35 9.59
CA ASP A 121 3.47 -12.73 9.96
C ASP A 121 4.98 -13.03 9.98
N GLU A 122 5.35 -14.24 10.40
CA GLU A 122 6.76 -14.68 10.43
C GLU A 122 7.38 -14.74 9.02
N ARG A 123 6.58 -15.04 7.99
CA ARG A 123 7.05 -15.15 6.60
C ARG A 123 7.46 -13.80 6.06
N LEU A 124 6.64 -12.78 6.27
CA LEU A 124 6.94 -11.40 5.92
C LEU A 124 8.19 -10.92 6.66
N SER A 125 8.29 -11.21 7.96
CA SER A 125 9.51 -10.90 8.75
C SER A 125 10.78 -11.48 8.14
N TYR A 126 10.77 -12.73 7.65
CA TYR A 126 11.93 -13.30 6.94
C TYR A 126 12.15 -12.68 5.57
N ALA A 127 11.10 -12.46 4.79
CA ALA A 127 11.19 -11.87 3.46
C ALA A 127 11.80 -10.46 3.52
N MET A 128 11.37 -9.62 4.47
CA MET A 128 11.87 -8.26 4.66
C MET A 128 13.39 -8.19 4.92
N LYS A 129 13.98 -9.22 5.53
CA LYS A 129 15.44 -9.28 5.76
C LYS A 129 16.25 -9.36 4.46
N MET A 130 15.62 -9.75 3.36
CA MET A 130 16.27 -9.94 2.05
C MET A 130 16.00 -8.80 1.07
N VAL A 131 15.16 -7.81 1.43
CA VAL A 131 14.76 -6.70 0.56
C VAL A 131 15.01 -5.35 1.25
N PRO A 132 16.28 -4.92 1.39
CA PRO A 132 16.63 -3.70 2.13
C PRO A 132 16.05 -2.42 1.51
N ASP A 133 15.70 -2.44 0.22
CA ASP A 133 15.09 -1.32 -0.50
C ASP A 133 13.59 -1.19 -0.27
N ILE A 134 12.99 -2.07 0.56
CA ILE A 134 11.59 -2.02 0.97
C ILE A 134 11.52 -1.77 2.47
N ALA A 135 10.85 -0.68 2.86
CA ALA A 135 10.52 -0.40 4.25
C ALA A 135 9.18 -1.05 4.62
N LEU A 136 9.06 -1.52 5.87
CA LEU A 136 7.79 -1.95 6.44
C LEU A 136 7.33 -0.93 7.49
N LYS A 137 6.10 -0.44 7.36
CA LYS A 137 5.46 0.46 8.33
C LYS A 137 4.16 -0.18 8.83
N PHE A 138 3.89 -0.01 10.12
CA PHE A 138 2.61 -0.40 10.70
C PHE A 138 1.71 0.81 10.91
N TYR A 139 0.43 0.66 10.59
CA TYR A 139 -0.58 1.65 10.94
C TYR A 139 -1.39 1.16 12.14
N GLU A 140 -1.82 2.10 12.99
CA GLU A 140 -2.67 1.82 14.15
C GLU A 140 -3.92 2.68 14.09
N VAL A 141 -5.09 2.08 14.36
CA VAL A 141 -6.36 2.80 14.46
C VAL A 141 -6.85 2.75 15.91
N SER A 142 -7.08 3.91 16.50
CA SER A 142 -7.64 4.04 17.85
C SER A 142 -8.98 4.76 17.82
N PHE A 143 -10.02 4.12 18.34
CA PHE A 143 -11.35 4.71 18.50
C PHE A 143 -11.73 4.75 19.98
N SER A 144 -12.18 5.91 20.46
CA SER A 144 -12.68 6.04 21.84
C SER A 144 -13.89 6.97 21.87
N LEU A 145 -14.89 6.59 22.67
CA LEU A 145 -16.04 7.43 22.99
C LEU A 145 -15.82 8.09 24.36
N LYS A 146 -16.34 9.29 24.53
CA LYS A 146 -16.40 9.98 25.81
C LYS A 146 -17.84 10.40 26.07
N ASP A 147 -18.22 10.34 27.34
CA ASP A 147 -19.54 10.81 27.76
C ASP A 147 -19.67 12.32 27.54
N ALA A 148 -20.89 12.74 27.23
CA ALA A 148 -21.24 14.15 27.27
C ALA A 148 -21.03 14.68 28.71
N PRO A 149 -20.48 15.89 28.88
CA PRO A 149 -20.20 16.46 30.19
C PRO A 149 -21.45 16.62 31.06
#